data_AF-A0A2E8QQV4-F1
#
_entry.id   AF-A0A2E8QQV4-F1
#
_cell.length_a   1.000
_cell.length_b   1.000
_cell.length_c   1.000
_cell.angle_alpha   90.00
_cell.angle_beta   90.00
_cell.angle_gamma   90.00
#
_symmetry.space_group_name_H-M   'P 1'
#
loop_
_entity.id
_entity.type
_entity.pdbx_description
1 polymer ?
#
loop_
_entity_poly.entity_id
_entity_poly.type
_entity_poly.pdbx_seq_one_letter_code
_entity_poly.pdbx_strand_id
1 'polypeptide(L)' 'EFHPEITREMVNHWCTSERGSPKLKLTGAQPHEDQLASHSNCAGDARGWLDHFLDNYFLAAREAKAS' A
#
# COMPACT_ATOMS: atom_id res chain seq x y z
N GLU A 1 3.03 8.58 5.25
CA GLU A 1 2.09 8.62 4.11
C GLU A 1 1.43 7.24 3.99
N PHE A 2 0.23 7.17 3.40
CA PHE A 2 -0.57 5.94 3.27
C PHE A 2 -0.51 5.45 1.80
N HIS A 3 -0.27 4.15 1.60
CA HIS A 3 -0.05 3.54 0.29
C HIS A 3 -1.01 2.36 0.06
N PRO A 4 -2.26 2.63 -0.36
CA PRO A 4 -3.27 1.59 -0.55
C PRO A 4 -2.99 0.66 -1.76
N GLU A 5 -2.05 1.04 -2.62
CA GLU A 5 -1.62 0.27 -3.79
C GLU A 5 -0.67 -0.89 -3.47
N ILE A 6 -0.11 -0.94 -2.26
CA ILE A 6 0.91 -1.92 -1.89
C ILE A 6 0.31 -3.33 -1.73
N THR A 7 0.92 -4.31 -2.39
CA THR A 7 0.56 -5.73 -2.24
C THR A 7 1.45 -6.45 -1.22
N ARG A 8 1.00 -7.63 -0.76
CA ARG A 8 1.77 -8.50 0.13
C ARG A 8 3.12 -8.87 -0.48
N GLU A 9 3.15 -9.15 -1.78
CA GLU A 9 4.37 -9.51 -2.49
C GLU A 9 5.35 -8.34 -2.56
N MET A 10 4.85 -7.11 -2.76
CA MET A 10 5.67 -5.90 -2.71
C MET A 10 6.26 -5.70 -1.31
N VAL A 11 5.45 -5.85 -0.25
CA VAL A 11 5.93 -5.78 1.15
C VAL A 11 7.06 -6.79 1.36
N ASN A 12 6.83 -8.05 1.00
CA ASN A 12 7.80 -9.12 1.18
C ASN A 12 9.08 -8.81 0.40
N HIS A 13 8.97 -8.49 -0.90
CA HIS A 13 10.10 -8.19 -1.75
C HIS A 13 10.95 -7.04 -1.21
N TRP A 14 10.32 -5.93 -0.80
CA TRP A 14 11.05 -4.79 -0.26
C TRP A 14 11.72 -5.11 1.07
N CYS A 15 11.02 -5.78 1.99
CA CYS A 15 11.57 -6.15 3.30
C CYS A 15 12.75 -7.11 3.19
N THR A 16 12.76 -8.01 2.20
CA THR A 16 13.85 -8.98 2.01
C THR A 16 14.93 -8.50 1.05
N SER A 17 14.75 -7.36 0.37
CA SER A 17 15.74 -6.83 -0.56
C SER A 17 17.01 -6.35 0.14
N GLU A 18 18.15 -6.37 -0.56
CA GLU A 18 19.43 -5.86 -0.08
C GLU A 18 19.33 -4.40 0.39
N ARG A 19 18.52 -3.59 -0.31
CA ARG A 19 18.30 -2.18 0.03
C ARG A 19 17.29 -1.96 1.15
N GLY A 20 16.29 -2.82 1.28
CA GLY A 20 15.18 -2.64 2.22
C GLY A 20 15.41 -3.30 3.57
N SER A 21 16.03 -4.48 3.62
CA SER A 21 16.32 -5.19 4.87
C SER A 21 17.11 -4.34 5.89
N PRO A 22 18.16 -3.59 5.51
CA PRO A 22 18.84 -2.68 6.45
C PRO A 22 17.93 -1.59 7.03
N LYS A 23 16.90 -1.15 6.30
CA LYS A 23 15.98 -0.10 6.74
C LYS A 23 15.06 -0.55 7.86
N LEU A 24 14.82 -1.86 7.99
CA LEU A 24 14.03 -2.43 9.10
C LEU A 24 14.74 -2.33 10.45
N LYS A 25 16.04 -1.99 10.48
CA LYS A 25 16.83 -1.78 11.70
C LYS A 25 16.78 -0.34 12.22
N LEU A 26 16.15 0.58 11.48
CA LEU A 26 16.02 1.97 11.89
C LEU A 26 15.03 2.10 13.04
N THR A 27 15.29 3.02 13.97
CA THR A 27 14.40 3.28 15.10
C THR A 27 12.99 3.62 14.62
N GLY A 28 11.99 2.87 15.10
CA GLY A 28 10.59 3.03 14.73
C GLY A 28 10.16 2.25 13.48
N ALA A 29 11.06 1.54 12.79
CA ALA A 29 10.68 0.64 11.71
C ALA A 29 10.01 -0.62 12.28
N GLN A 30 8.91 -1.04 11.65
CA GLN A 30 8.26 -2.30 11.99
C GLN A 30 9.03 -3.49 11.40
N PRO A 31 9.16 -4.62 12.13
CA PRO A 31 9.70 -5.87 11.62
C PRO A 31 8.96 -6.37 10.37
N HIS A 32 9.64 -7.19 9.56
CA HIS A 32 9.06 -7.77 8.34
C HIS A 32 7.79 -8.57 8.62
N GLU A 33 7.78 -9.40 9.67
CA GLU A 33 6.60 -10.19 10.04
C GLU A 33 5.40 -9.33 10.42
N ASP A 34 5.62 -8.24 11.15
CA ASP A 34 4.58 -7.29 11.52
C ASP A 34 4.05 -6.52 10.31
N GLN A 35 4.91 -6.17 9.34
CA GLN A 35 4.50 -5.56 8.07
C GLN A 35 3.58 -6.51 7.28
N LEU A 36 3.90 -7.81 7.23
CA LEU A 36 3.06 -8.82 6.56
C LEU A 36 1.74 -9.06 7.29
N ALA A 37 1.76 -9.08 8.63
CA ALA A 37 0.55 -9.23 9.44
C ALA A 37 -0.37 -8.02 9.28
N SER A 38 0.20 -6.81 9.36
CA SER A 38 -0.51 -5.55 9.14
C SER A 38 -1.15 -5.50 7.75
N HIS A 39 -0.40 -5.87 6.70
CA HIS A 39 -0.96 -5.97 5.34
C HIS A 39 -2.13 -6.94 5.29
N SER A 40 -1.99 -8.14 5.86
CA SER A 40 -3.06 -9.16 5.86
C SER A 40 -4.33 -8.67 6.54
N ASN A 41 -4.22 -7.86 7.59
CA ASN A 41 -5.36 -7.31 8.33
C ASN A 41 -6.03 -6.13 7.61
N CYS A 42 -5.27 -5.32 6.89
CA CYS A 42 -5.75 -4.04 6.34
C CYS A 42 -5.95 -4.04 4.82
N ALA A 43 -5.48 -5.08 4.10
CA ALA A 43 -5.45 -5.08 2.63
C ALA A 43 -6.84 -4.95 2.00
N GLY A 44 -7.87 -5.56 2.60
CA GLY A 44 -9.25 -5.45 2.13
C GLY A 44 -9.76 -4.01 2.18
N ASP A 45 -9.60 -3.36 3.33
CA ASP A 45 -10.04 -1.97 3.54
C ASP A 45 -9.26 -1.00 2.67
N ALA A 46 -7.93 -1.18 2.56
CA ALA A 46 -7.09 -0.38 1.68
C ALA A 46 -7.52 -0.51 0.21
N ARG A 47 -7.87 -1.73 -0.22
CA ARG A 47 -8.36 -1.98 -1.58
C ARG A 47 -9.71 -1.32 -1.83
N GLY A 48 -10.66 -1.48 -0.90
CA GLY A 48 -11.98 -0.84 -1.00
C GLY A 48 -11.87 0.68 -1.06
N TRP A 49 -10.97 1.28 -0.27
CA TRP A 49 -10.69 2.71 -0.35
C TRP A 49 -10.12 3.11 -1.72
N LEU A 50 -9.15 2.36 -2.25
CA LEU A 50 -8.53 2.67 -3.54
C LEU A 50 -9.53 2.59 -4.68
N ASP A 51 -10.34 1.53 -4.72
CA ASP A 51 -11.38 1.35 -5.74
C ASP A 51 -12.40 2.50 -5.67
N HIS A 52 -12.87 2.85 -4.46
CA HIS A 52 -13.76 4.00 -4.28
C HIS A 52 -13.14 5.32 -4.76
N PHE A 53 -11.86 5.56 -4.45
CA PHE A 53 -11.14 6.75 -4.88
C PHE A 53 -11.05 6.83 -6.42
N LEU A 54 -10.66 5.74 -7.06
CA LEU A 54 -10.51 5.68 -8.51
C LEU A 54 -11.84 5.93 -9.22
N ASP A 55 -12.90 5.27 -8.77
CA ASP A 55 -14.22 5.37 -9.40
C ASP A 55 -14.83 6.77 -9.24
N ASN A 56 -14.78 7.34 -8.04
CA ASN A 56 -15.58 8.52 -7.70
C ASN A 56 -14.83 9.85 -7.85
N TYR A 57 -13.50 9.83 -7.78
CA TYR A 57 -12.72 11.06 -7.80
C TYR A 57 -11.83 11.15 -9.03
N PHE A 58 -11.19 10.05 -9.41
CA PHE A 58 -10.26 10.09 -10.53
C PHE A 58 -10.98 9.91 -11.89
N LEU A 59 -11.78 8.86 -12.04
CA LEU A 59 -12.46 8.55 -13.29
C LEU A 59 -13.66 9.48 -13.53
N ALA A 60 -14.49 9.72 -12.52
CA ALA A 60 -15.59 10.68 -12.62
C ALA A 60 -15.12 12.10 -13.03
N ALA A 61 -13.99 12.57 -12.49
CA ALA A 61 -13.42 13.86 -12.88
C ALA A 61 -12.93 13.90 -14.33
N ARG A 62 -12.47 12.76 -14.86
CA ARG A 62 -12.07 12.66 -16.28
C ARG A 62 -13.27 12.71 -17.22
N GLU A 63 -14.36 12.04 -16.87
CA GLU A 63 -15.60 12.03 -17.67
C GLU A 63 -16.25 13.42 -17.72
N ALA A 64 -16.28 14.13 -16.59
CA ALA A 64 -16.79 15.50 -16.52
C ALA A 64 -15.96 16.51 -17.33
N LYS A 65 -14.65 16.27 -17.50
CA LYS A 65 -13.77 17.13 -18.32
C LYS A 65 -13.84 16.80 -19.82
N ALA A 66 -14.32 15.61 -20.17
CA ALA A 66 -14.45 15.16 -21.55
C ALA A 66 -15.82 15.48 -22.18
N SER A 67 -16.79 15.93 -21.36
CA SER A 67 -18.11 16.39 -21.78
C SER A 67 -18.17 17.92 -21.89
#